data_AF-A0A8H9GTV1-F1
#
_entry.id   AF-A0A8H9GTV1-F1
#
_cell.length_a   1.000
_cell.length_b   1.000
_cell.length_c   1.000
_cell.angle_alpha   90.00
_cell.angle_beta   90.00
_cell.angle_gamma   90.00
#
_symmetry.space_group_name_H-M   'P 1'
#
loop_
_entity.id
_entity.type
_entity.pdbx_description
1 polymer ?
#
loop_
_entity_poly.entity_id
_entity_poly.type
_entity_poly.pdbx_seq_one_letter_code
_entity_poly.pdbx_strand_id
1 'polypeptide(L)'
;MSAAKAPTRRKAHANLDKWDTVLLWVAAGGRCQICNRLLTESDQTYTSVNLGERAHMIAQTPGGPRGQAGLSEAQAKDISNLMLLCPTCHKQIDDAQTSAKYPIEVLRRYKERHEERIRYLTKLTPKRTRVLLFTTPIRQPAGEGQPAHDREVTLHQPEAYDAILPDAFPDEPNALRLRIQATDEETEAYWQQVYRKIKTWYDAKVSWEEIEHLSVFALGKIPALAYLGHVIGDARAVQVFNVSNSSPQKWQDAAPAGFEYVETPPEGAAGTKDVLLKLSLSGKVEPGQYRGVVPEHAAVYEIANHPRHQQLNWLVAEQQLKDFTKAYQRALSAIQREFGQDATIHVLTAVPAAVAVEIGRMYRPNSHPQIKIYHCVGKKFSLALTLGGTA
;
A
#
# COMPACT_ATOMS: atom_id res chain seq x y z
N MET A 1 -78.43 -13.05 22.18
CA MET A 1 -78.00 -12.11 21.12
C MET A 1 -76.67 -11.50 21.54
N SER A 2 -75.55 -12.02 21.01
CA SER A 2 -74.22 -11.48 21.28
C SER A 2 -73.83 -10.58 20.11
N ALA A 3 -73.65 -9.29 20.37
CA ALA A 3 -73.28 -8.31 19.36
C ALA A 3 -71.83 -8.53 18.92
N ALA A 4 -71.64 -8.87 17.64
CA ALA A 4 -70.33 -8.96 17.04
C ALA A 4 -69.67 -7.57 17.01
N LYS A 5 -68.51 -7.43 17.65
CA LYS A 5 -67.66 -6.23 17.55
C LYS A 5 -67.18 -6.07 16.11
N ALA A 6 -67.49 -4.92 15.50
CA ALA A 6 -67.01 -4.55 14.19
C ALA A 6 -65.47 -4.46 14.16
N PRO A 7 -64.81 -4.87 13.06
CA PRO A 7 -63.36 -4.79 12.94
C PRO A 7 -62.92 -3.33 12.83
N THR A 8 -62.05 -2.89 13.75
CA THR A 8 -61.39 -1.58 13.69
C THR A 8 -60.53 -1.49 12.43
N ARG A 9 -60.96 -0.68 11.46
CA ARG A 9 -60.14 -0.27 10.31
C ARG A 9 -58.83 0.34 10.84
N ARG A 10 -57.68 -0.33 10.60
CA ARG A 10 -56.36 0.30 10.74
C ARG A 10 -56.36 1.54 9.82
N LYS A 11 -56.17 2.73 10.39
CA LYS A 11 -55.98 3.96 9.62
C LYS A 11 -54.83 3.72 8.63
N ALA A 12 -55.03 4.07 7.36
CA ALA A 12 -53.99 3.96 6.35
C ALA A 12 -52.77 4.77 6.81
N HIS A 13 -51.61 4.11 6.91
CA HIS A 13 -50.35 4.78 7.17
C HIS A 13 -50.15 5.88 6.13
N ALA A 14 -49.68 7.04 6.56
CA ALA A 14 -49.33 8.10 5.63
C ALA A 14 -48.19 7.57 4.76
N ASN A 15 -48.47 7.29 3.49
CA ASN A 15 -47.44 6.81 2.60
C ASN A 15 -46.46 7.96 2.36
N LEU A 16 -45.20 7.73 2.77
CA LEU A 16 -44.05 8.47 2.27
C LEU A 16 -44.09 8.42 0.74
N ASP A 17 -43.73 9.53 0.09
CA ASP A 17 -43.73 9.53 -1.37
C ASP A 17 -42.67 8.57 -1.94
N LYS A 18 -42.75 8.34 -3.25
CA LYS A 18 -41.87 7.38 -3.94
C LYS A 18 -40.41 7.80 -3.86
N TRP A 19 -40.11 9.10 -3.97
CA TRP A 19 -38.75 9.61 -3.99
C TRP A 19 -38.10 9.57 -2.62
N ASP A 20 -38.81 10.01 -1.58
CA ASP A 20 -38.38 9.91 -0.19
C ASP A 20 -38.17 8.44 0.24
N THR A 21 -38.99 7.52 -0.30
CA THR A 21 -38.75 6.09 -0.11
C THR A 21 -37.42 5.66 -0.72
N VAL A 22 -37.09 6.09 -1.95
CA VAL A 22 -35.78 5.81 -2.55
C VAL A 22 -34.65 6.42 -1.72
N LEU A 23 -34.79 7.69 -1.29
CA LEU A 23 -33.78 8.38 -0.50
C LEU A 23 -33.49 7.65 0.83
N LEU A 24 -34.53 7.18 1.54
CA LEU A 24 -34.37 6.44 2.79
C LEU A 24 -33.61 5.12 2.56
N TRP A 25 -33.94 4.40 1.49
CA TRP A 25 -33.27 3.15 1.13
C TRP A 25 -31.81 3.35 0.72
N VAL A 26 -31.53 4.40 -0.06
CA VAL A 26 -30.17 4.75 -0.50
C VAL A 26 -29.32 5.22 0.68
N ALA A 27 -29.86 6.09 1.55
CA ALA A 27 -29.17 6.57 2.75
C ALA A 27 -28.83 5.41 3.71
N ALA A 28 -29.70 4.41 3.80
CA ALA A 28 -29.47 3.21 4.59
C ALA A 28 -28.61 2.14 3.88
N GLY A 29 -28.30 2.31 2.59
CA GLY A 29 -27.56 1.33 1.77
C GLY A 29 -28.25 -0.03 1.69
N GLY A 30 -29.59 -0.06 1.72
CA GLY A 30 -30.39 -1.29 1.74
C GLY A 30 -30.22 -2.15 2.99
N ARG A 31 -29.72 -1.58 4.10
CA ARG A 31 -29.44 -2.29 5.36
C ARG A 31 -30.21 -1.69 6.53
N CYS A 32 -30.53 -2.53 7.51
CA CYS A 32 -31.14 -2.08 8.77
C CYS A 32 -30.22 -1.08 9.48
N GLN A 33 -30.75 0.09 9.84
CA GLN A 33 -29.96 1.15 10.48
C GLN A 33 -29.58 0.88 11.95
N ILE A 34 -30.06 -0.23 12.52
CA ILE A 34 -29.67 -0.69 13.87
C ILE A 34 -28.70 -1.87 13.79
N CYS A 35 -29.06 -2.96 13.09
CA CYS A 35 -28.28 -4.19 13.08
C CYS A 35 -27.46 -4.44 11.81
N ASN A 36 -27.51 -3.53 10.83
CA ASN A 36 -26.80 -3.61 9.55
C ASN A 36 -27.15 -4.82 8.65
N ARG A 37 -28.18 -5.60 8.99
CA ARG A 37 -28.69 -6.72 8.18
C ARG A 37 -29.13 -6.23 6.80
N LEU A 38 -28.84 -6.99 5.75
CA LEU A 38 -29.31 -6.72 4.39
C LEU A 38 -30.83 -6.89 4.30
N LEU A 39 -31.52 -5.97 3.63
CA LEU A 39 -32.99 -5.93 3.60
C LEU A 39 -33.58 -6.21 2.21
N THR A 40 -32.75 -6.46 1.21
CA THR A 40 -33.14 -6.72 -0.19
C THR A 40 -33.10 -8.19 -0.58
N GLU A 41 -32.67 -9.06 0.34
CA GLU A 41 -32.45 -10.48 0.09
C GLU A 41 -32.72 -11.29 1.36
N SER A 42 -33.25 -12.51 1.17
CA SER A 42 -33.44 -13.49 2.24
C SER A 42 -32.13 -14.21 2.55
N ASP A 43 -31.66 -14.15 3.80
CA ASP A 43 -30.43 -14.86 4.22
C ASP A 43 -30.55 -16.39 4.12
N GLN A 44 -31.77 -16.95 4.03
CA GLN A 44 -31.99 -18.40 3.97
C GLN A 44 -32.09 -18.93 2.55
N THR A 45 -32.70 -18.14 1.66
CA THR A 45 -33.08 -18.58 0.31
C THR A 45 -32.38 -17.79 -0.79
N TYR A 46 -31.59 -16.77 -0.44
CA TYR A 46 -30.89 -15.84 -1.34
C TYR A 46 -31.79 -15.22 -2.41
N THR A 47 -33.09 -15.17 -2.13
CA THR A 47 -34.09 -14.66 -3.05
C THR A 47 -34.28 -13.18 -2.82
N SER A 48 -34.42 -12.40 -3.89
CA SER A 48 -34.70 -10.98 -3.79
C SER A 48 -36.08 -10.75 -3.17
N VAL A 49 -36.10 -10.10 -2.01
CA VAL A 49 -37.31 -9.82 -1.23
C VAL A 49 -37.12 -8.52 -0.47
N ASN A 50 -38.21 -7.77 -0.23
CA ASN A 50 -38.17 -6.58 0.60
C ASN A 50 -38.42 -6.95 2.08
N LEU A 51 -37.38 -6.89 2.91
CA LEU A 51 -37.44 -7.07 4.36
C LEU A 51 -37.38 -5.74 5.13
N GLY A 52 -37.39 -4.60 4.43
CA GLY A 52 -37.23 -3.29 5.05
C GLY A 52 -38.56 -2.64 5.43
N GLU A 53 -38.64 -2.18 6.67
CA GLU A 53 -39.77 -1.44 7.21
C GLU A 53 -39.38 0.01 7.48
N ARG A 54 -40.32 0.92 7.19
CA ARG A 54 -40.18 2.35 7.48
C ARG A 54 -40.68 2.58 8.90
N ALA A 55 -39.75 2.69 9.84
CA ALA A 55 -40.04 2.87 11.24
C ALA A 55 -39.99 4.35 11.61
N HIS A 56 -41.00 4.82 12.33
CA HIS A 56 -41.02 6.18 12.85
C HIS A 56 -40.23 6.29 14.16
N MET A 57 -39.36 7.30 14.30
CA MET A 57 -38.73 7.60 15.58
C MET A 57 -39.74 8.23 16.56
N ILE A 58 -40.55 9.17 16.05
CA ILE A 58 -41.74 9.74 16.70
C ILE A 58 -42.96 9.15 15.99
N ALA A 59 -43.75 8.34 16.69
CA ALA A 59 -44.92 7.69 16.10
C ALA A 59 -45.85 8.66 15.38
N GLN A 60 -46.48 8.18 14.30
CA GLN A 60 -47.43 8.94 13.48
C GLN A 60 -48.65 9.48 14.28
N THR A 61 -48.95 8.90 15.44
CA THR A 61 -50.05 9.34 16.32
C THR A 61 -49.54 9.61 17.74
N PRO A 62 -50.14 10.56 18.48
CA PRO A 62 -49.70 10.90 19.84
C PRO A 62 -49.76 9.73 20.83
N GLY A 63 -50.69 8.78 20.63
CA GLY A 63 -50.81 7.58 21.47
C GLY A 63 -49.87 6.42 21.11
N GLY A 64 -48.99 6.59 20.11
CA GLY A 64 -48.02 5.56 19.71
C GLY A 64 -46.69 5.68 20.48
N PRO A 65 -45.75 4.74 20.28
CA PRO A 65 -44.42 4.81 20.88
C PRO A 65 -43.74 6.15 20.60
N ARG A 66 -43.35 6.88 21.67
CA ARG A 66 -42.74 8.23 21.59
C ARG A 66 -43.60 9.27 20.87
N GLY A 67 -44.91 9.03 20.70
CA GLY A 67 -45.83 9.98 20.08
C GLY A 67 -45.96 11.28 20.88
N GLN A 68 -46.09 12.40 20.19
CA GLN A 68 -46.22 13.73 20.79
C GLN A 68 -47.30 14.51 20.04
N ALA A 69 -48.26 15.10 20.77
CA ALA A 69 -49.34 15.87 20.16
C ALA A 69 -48.80 17.03 19.30
N GLY A 70 -49.28 17.17 18.06
CA GLY A 70 -48.84 18.18 17.11
C GLY A 70 -47.60 17.76 16.31
N LEU A 71 -46.56 17.24 16.97
CA LEU A 71 -45.33 16.79 16.31
C LEU A 71 -45.50 15.48 15.55
N SER A 72 -46.25 14.52 16.11
CA SER A 72 -46.56 13.24 15.48
C SER A 72 -47.22 13.41 14.12
N GLU A 73 -48.20 14.32 14.02
CA GLU A 73 -48.88 14.62 12.77
C GLU A 73 -47.98 15.38 11.79
N ALA A 74 -47.23 16.38 12.28
CA ALA A 74 -46.35 17.21 11.46
C ALA A 74 -45.20 16.42 10.82
N GLN A 75 -44.63 15.45 11.54
CA GLN A 75 -43.44 14.70 11.12
C GLN A 75 -43.74 13.29 10.59
N ALA A 76 -45.02 12.94 10.44
CA ALA A 76 -45.44 11.60 9.99
C ALA A 76 -44.86 11.19 8.62
N LYS A 77 -44.57 12.19 7.76
CA LYS A 77 -44.00 12.00 6.42
C LYS A 77 -42.59 12.58 6.29
N ASP A 78 -42.01 13.10 7.35
CA ASP A 78 -40.67 13.67 7.30
C ASP A 78 -39.64 12.53 7.29
N ILE A 79 -38.83 12.45 6.23
CA ILE A 79 -37.77 11.45 6.08
C ILE A 79 -36.75 11.50 7.23
N SER A 80 -36.56 12.67 7.84
CA SER A 80 -35.68 12.83 9.01
C SER A 80 -36.21 12.11 10.25
N ASN A 81 -37.53 11.86 10.31
CA ASN A 81 -38.20 11.10 11.37
C ASN A 81 -38.32 9.59 11.06
N LEU A 82 -37.84 9.14 9.89
CA LEU A 82 -37.95 7.75 9.46
C LEU A 82 -36.61 7.02 9.52
N MET A 83 -36.66 5.77 9.94
CA MET A 83 -35.56 4.81 9.85
C MET A 83 -35.95 3.63 8.97
N LEU A 84 -34.98 3.06 8.27
CA LEU A 84 -35.11 1.78 7.59
C LEU A 84 -34.64 0.65 8.53
N LEU A 85 -35.57 -0.18 8.99
CA LEU A 85 -35.30 -1.26 9.94
C LEU A 85 -35.74 -2.63 9.39
N CYS A 86 -35.13 -3.70 9.88
CA CYS A 86 -35.70 -5.05 9.71
C CYS A 86 -36.91 -5.23 10.66
N PRO A 87 -37.79 -6.22 10.42
CA PRO A 87 -39.00 -6.40 11.22
C PRO A 87 -38.69 -6.67 12.70
N THR A 88 -37.57 -7.35 12.97
CA THR A 88 -37.10 -7.62 14.33
C THR A 88 -36.75 -6.33 15.08
N CYS A 89 -35.92 -5.47 14.49
CA CYS A 89 -35.50 -4.22 15.12
C CYS A 89 -36.67 -3.23 15.22
N HIS A 90 -37.53 -3.16 14.19
CA HIS A 90 -38.71 -2.30 14.24
C HIS A 90 -39.66 -2.71 15.38
N LYS A 91 -39.99 -4.00 15.47
CA LYS A 91 -40.79 -4.52 16.59
C LYS A 91 -40.16 -4.19 17.95
N GLN A 92 -38.84 -4.36 18.07
CA GLN A 92 -38.11 -4.13 19.32
C GLN A 92 -38.16 -2.66 19.78
N ILE A 93 -38.10 -1.69 18.86
CA ILE A 93 -38.15 -0.28 19.25
C ILE A 93 -39.57 0.17 19.63
N ASP A 94 -40.61 -0.50 19.12
CA ASP A 94 -42.01 -0.16 19.34
C ASP A 94 -42.69 -0.98 20.46
N ASP A 95 -42.07 -2.08 20.89
CA ASP A 95 -42.61 -2.92 21.95
C ASP A 95 -42.67 -2.19 23.30
N ALA A 96 -43.79 -2.33 24.01
CA ALA A 96 -44.04 -1.64 25.27
C ALA A 96 -42.99 -1.95 26.35
N GLN A 97 -42.40 -3.15 26.34
CA GLN A 97 -41.40 -3.58 27.33
C GLN A 97 -40.01 -3.00 27.05
N THR A 98 -39.68 -2.70 25.79
CA THR A 98 -38.34 -2.29 25.37
C THR A 98 -38.25 -0.85 24.84
N SER A 99 -39.36 -0.24 24.45
CA SER A 99 -39.42 1.11 23.86
C SER A 99 -38.75 2.19 24.71
N ALA A 100 -38.81 2.08 26.04
CA ALA A 100 -38.13 3.00 26.96
C ALA A 100 -36.59 3.02 26.80
N LYS A 101 -35.99 1.94 26.27
CA LYS A 101 -34.55 1.86 25.96
C LYS A 101 -34.19 2.51 24.62
N TYR A 102 -35.19 2.91 23.84
CA TYR A 102 -35.03 3.52 22.53
C TYR A 102 -35.72 4.89 22.49
N PRO A 103 -35.26 5.87 23.31
CA PRO A 103 -35.75 7.24 23.18
C PRO A 103 -35.33 7.85 21.84
N ILE A 104 -35.96 8.98 21.47
CA ILE A 104 -35.80 9.62 20.15
C ILE A 104 -34.33 9.92 19.86
N GLU A 105 -33.58 10.36 20.86
CA GLU A 105 -32.16 10.73 20.76
C GLU A 105 -31.29 9.52 20.40
N VAL A 106 -31.61 8.34 20.93
CA VAL A 106 -30.89 7.10 20.63
C VAL A 106 -31.18 6.65 19.20
N LEU A 107 -32.45 6.68 18.78
CA LEU A 107 -32.84 6.33 17.42
C LEU A 107 -32.22 7.27 16.39
N ARG A 108 -32.23 8.58 16.67
CA ARG A 108 -31.58 9.60 15.85
C ARG A 108 -30.09 9.32 15.69
N ARG A 109 -29.39 9.01 16.79
CA ARG A 109 -27.97 8.65 16.75
C ARG A 109 -27.70 7.38 15.93
N TYR A 110 -28.57 6.37 15.99
CA TYR A 110 -28.44 5.18 15.14
C TYR A 110 -28.57 5.53 13.66
N LYS A 111 -29.60 6.33 13.31
CA LYS A 111 -29.82 6.80 11.93
C LYS A 111 -28.61 7.58 11.43
N GLU A 112 -28.21 8.63 12.14
CA GLU A 112 -27.10 9.52 11.75
C GLU A 112 -25.80 8.73 11.56
N ARG A 113 -25.40 7.92 12.56
CA ARG A 113 -24.18 7.12 12.47
C ARG A 113 -24.20 6.14 11.30
N HIS A 114 -25.35 5.53 11.02
CA HIS A 114 -25.47 4.57 9.92
C HIS A 114 -25.39 5.28 8.56
N GLU A 115 -26.14 6.37 8.38
CA GLU A 115 -26.18 7.13 7.13
C GLU A 115 -24.84 7.80 6.82
N GLU A 116 -24.15 8.35 7.84
CA GLU A 116 -22.79 8.87 7.69
C GLU A 116 -21.82 7.78 7.25
N ARG A 117 -21.90 6.59 7.85
CA ARG A 117 -21.06 5.45 7.47
C ARG A 117 -21.32 5.01 6.03
N ILE A 118 -22.57 4.88 5.63
CA ILE A 118 -22.92 4.51 4.25
C ILE A 118 -22.39 5.57 3.28
N ARG A 119 -22.67 6.85 3.54
CA ARG A 119 -22.18 7.98 2.72
C ARG A 119 -20.66 7.97 2.60
N TYR A 120 -19.94 7.72 3.70
CA TYR A 120 -18.47 7.64 3.69
C TYR A 120 -17.99 6.47 2.83
N LEU A 121 -18.52 5.27 3.06
CA LEU A 121 -18.11 4.07 2.34
C LEU A 121 -18.40 4.17 0.84
N THR A 122 -19.53 4.76 0.45
CA THR A 122 -19.89 4.97 -0.96
C THR A 122 -19.20 6.16 -1.60
N LYS A 123 -18.51 7.01 -0.82
CA LYS A 123 -17.64 8.09 -1.33
C LYS A 123 -16.23 7.60 -1.66
N LEU A 124 -15.80 6.47 -1.09
CA LEU A 124 -14.45 5.95 -1.30
C LEU A 124 -14.18 5.76 -2.80
N THR A 125 -13.20 6.49 -3.31
CA THR A 125 -12.71 6.33 -4.68
C THR A 125 -11.62 5.27 -4.72
N PRO A 126 -11.37 4.65 -5.88
CA PRO A 126 -10.20 3.81 -6.06
C PRO A 126 -8.92 4.55 -5.64
N LYS A 127 -7.96 3.83 -5.05
CA LYS A 127 -6.67 4.37 -4.64
C LYS A 127 -6.05 5.13 -5.81
N ARG A 128 -5.81 6.43 -5.66
CA ARG A 128 -5.12 7.25 -6.67
C ARG A 128 -3.63 7.18 -6.42
N THR A 129 -2.84 7.17 -7.48
CA THR A 129 -1.38 7.11 -7.37
C THR A 129 -0.68 7.93 -8.42
N ARG A 130 0.35 8.67 -8.02
CA ARG A 130 1.35 9.18 -8.95
C ARG A 130 2.21 8.04 -9.43
N VAL A 131 2.45 7.96 -10.73
CA VAL A 131 3.37 6.98 -11.32
C VAL A 131 4.72 7.64 -11.58
N LEU A 132 5.79 7.02 -11.08
CA LEU A 132 7.18 7.42 -11.32
C LEU A 132 7.89 6.37 -12.17
N LEU A 133 8.41 6.80 -13.32
CA LEU A 133 9.27 6.01 -14.19
C LEU A 133 10.69 6.56 -14.11
N PHE A 134 11.60 5.75 -13.56
CA PHE A 134 13.02 6.09 -13.46
C PHE A 134 13.87 5.14 -14.27
N THR A 135 14.76 5.68 -15.11
CA THR A 135 15.75 4.86 -15.82
C THR A 135 17.15 5.43 -15.79
N THR A 136 18.13 4.53 -15.73
CA THR A 136 19.53 4.82 -16.08
C THR A 136 20.01 3.74 -17.06
N PRO A 137 20.97 4.03 -17.95
CA PRO A 137 21.57 3.00 -18.79
C PRO A 137 22.19 1.90 -17.94
N ILE A 138 22.34 0.70 -18.49
CA ILE A 138 23.00 -0.44 -17.85
C ILE A 138 24.36 -0.65 -18.52
N ARG A 139 25.43 -0.56 -17.72
CA ARG A 139 26.81 -0.76 -18.18
C ARG A 139 27.01 -2.20 -18.63
N GLN A 140 27.42 -2.39 -19.88
CA GLN A 140 27.87 -3.66 -20.43
C GLN A 140 29.39 -3.76 -20.25
N PRO A 141 29.92 -4.93 -19.83
CA PRO A 141 31.36 -5.13 -19.76
C PRO A 141 31.98 -5.09 -21.16
N ALA A 142 33.28 -4.86 -21.22
CA ALA A 142 34.03 -5.06 -22.46
C ALA A 142 33.94 -6.53 -22.90
N GLY A 143 33.70 -6.75 -24.19
CA GLY A 143 33.62 -8.06 -24.83
C GLY A 143 34.71 -8.24 -25.88
N GLU A 144 34.70 -9.37 -26.60
CA GLU A 144 35.61 -9.59 -27.74
C GLU A 144 35.43 -8.48 -28.79
N GLY A 145 36.41 -7.57 -28.88
CA GLY A 145 36.43 -6.47 -29.85
C GLY A 145 35.52 -5.28 -29.54
N GLN A 146 34.85 -5.22 -28.38
CA GLN A 146 33.99 -4.08 -28.00
C GLN A 146 34.35 -3.52 -26.63
N PRO A 147 34.57 -2.20 -26.50
CA PRO A 147 34.77 -1.57 -25.19
C PRO A 147 33.50 -1.65 -24.36
N ALA A 148 33.66 -1.48 -23.05
CA ALA A 148 32.53 -1.32 -22.14
C ALA A 148 31.68 -0.12 -22.58
N HIS A 149 30.37 -0.30 -22.62
CA HIS A 149 29.43 0.71 -23.13
C HIS A 149 28.13 0.70 -22.34
N ASP A 150 27.38 1.78 -22.45
CA ASP A 150 26.11 1.94 -21.76
C ASP A 150 24.95 1.51 -22.67
N ARG A 151 24.14 0.54 -22.22
CA ARG A 151 22.91 0.15 -22.92
C ARG A 151 21.73 0.92 -22.34
N GLU A 152 21.11 1.74 -23.16
CA GLU A 152 19.89 2.47 -22.78
C GLU A 152 18.72 1.53 -22.47
N VAL A 153 17.91 1.92 -21.50
CA VAL A 153 16.71 1.19 -21.11
C VAL A 153 15.52 2.13 -21.05
N THR A 154 14.35 1.63 -21.42
CA THR A 154 13.11 2.39 -21.48
C THR A 154 12.01 1.66 -20.73
N LEU A 155 11.17 2.41 -20.03
CA LEU A 155 9.94 1.93 -19.43
C LEU A 155 8.76 2.61 -20.14
N HIS A 156 7.82 1.80 -20.61
CA HIS A 156 6.62 2.27 -21.31
C HIS A 156 5.52 2.57 -20.28
N GLN A 157 4.91 3.76 -20.39
CA GLN A 157 3.85 4.19 -19.48
C GLN A 157 2.61 3.29 -19.50
N PRO A 158 2.11 2.82 -20.67
CA PRO A 158 0.96 1.92 -20.70
C PRO A 158 1.17 0.67 -19.85
N GLU A 159 2.34 0.02 -19.95
CA GLU A 159 2.68 -1.16 -19.16
C GLU A 159 2.70 -0.87 -17.64
N ALA A 160 3.22 0.30 -17.24
CA ALA A 160 3.20 0.73 -15.84
C ALA A 160 1.78 1.02 -15.34
N TYR A 161 0.90 1.53 -16.20
CA TYR A 161 -0.50 1.82 -15.85
C TYR A 161 -1.29 0.52 -15.75
N ASP A 162 -1.07 -0.43 -16.65
CA ASP A 162 -1.67 -1.77 -16.58
C ASP A 162 -1.22 -2.52 -15.32
N ALA A 163 0.05 -2.34 -14.92
CA ALA A 163 0.62 -2.99 -13.74
C ALA A 163 0.00 -2.55 -12.40
N ILE A 164 -0.54 -1.33 -12.31
CA ILE A 164 -1.17 -0.82 -11.08
C ILE A 164 -2.67 -1.15 -11.01
N LEU A 165 -3.31 -1.54 -12.11
CA LEU A 165 -4.75 -1.78 -12.17
C LEU A 165 -5.12 -3.21 -11.74
N PRO A 166 -6.29 -3.42 -11.09
CA PRO A 166 -7.29 -2.41 -10.69
C PRO A 166 -7.03 -1.82 -9.28
N ASP A 167 -5.91 -2.18 -8.65
CA ASP A 167 -5.64 -1.87 -7.23
C ASP A 167 -5.37 -0.38 -6.98
N ALA A 168 -4.85 0.32 -7.98
CA ALA A 168 -4.68 1.75 -7.99
C ALA A 168 -4.88 2.33 -9.40
N PHE A 169 -5.25 3.61 -9.46
CA PHE A 169 -5.48 4.35 -10.70
C PHE A 169 -4.54 5.55 -10.78
N PRO A 170 -3.96 5.88 -11.95
CA PRO A 170 -3.12 7.05 -12.11
C PRO A 170 -3.85 8.32 -11.68
N ASP A 171 -3.22 9.14 -10.84
CA ASP A 171 -3.75 10.44 -10.43
C ASP A 171 -3.71 11.46 -11.58
N GLU A 172 -2.68 11.39 -12.42
CA GLU A 172 -2.40 12.23 -13.59
C GLU A 172 -2.35 11.40 -14.90
N PRO A 173 -2.63 12.02 -16.07
CA PRO A 173 -2.55 11.33 -17.35
C PRO A 173 -1.11 10.98 -17.75
N ASN A 174 -0.12 11.71 -17.25
CA ASN A 174 1.30 11.49 -17.55
C ASN A 174 2.08 11.10 -16.29
N ALA A 175 2.89 10.05 -16.40
CA ALA A 175 3.80 9.66 -15.34
C ALA A 175 4.93 10.69 -15.17
N LEU A 176 5.39 10.86 -13.93
CA LEU A 176 6.67 11.54 -13.69
C LEU A 176 7.78 10.69 -14.30
N ARG A 177 8.62 11.28 -15.14
CA ARG A 177 9.70 10.59 -15.82
C ARG A 177 11.04 11.24 -15.55
N LEU A 178 11.98 10.45 -15.04
CA LEU A 178 13.39 10.82 -14.95
C LEU A 178 14.24 9.78 -15.67
N ARG A 179 14.93 10.21 -16.72
CA ARG A 179 15.91 9.41 -17.44
C ARG A 179 17.30 10.01 -17.24
N ILE A 180 18.20 9.24 -16.66
CA ILE A 180 19.62 9.54 -16.66
C ILE A 180 20.18 9.01 -17.98
N GLN A 181 20.88 9.87 -18.72
CA GLN A 181 21.50 9.50 -19.99
C GLN A 181 22.86 8.82 -19.78
N ALA A 182 23.27 8.00 -20.75
CA ALA A 182 24.64 7.52 -20.86
C ALA A 182 25.66 8.66 -20.88
N THR A 183 26.79 8.42 -20.22
CA THR A 183 27.95 9.32 -20.20
C THR A 183 29.24 8.50 -20.28
N ASP A 184 30.37 9.20 -20.22
CA ASP A 184 31.72 8.64 -20.13
C ASP A 184 31.94 7.78 -18.86
N GLU A 185 33.20 7.37 -18.62
CA GLU A 185 33.61 6.45 -17.56
C GLU A 185 32.94 6.68 -16.19
N GLU A 186 32.60 5.57 -15.51
CA GLU A 186 31.90 5.53 -14.21
C GLU A 186 32.82 5.90 -13.04
N THR A 187 33.40 7.09 -13.10
CA THR A 187 34.23 7.70 -12.06
C THR A 187 33.39 8.16 -10.87
N GLU A 188 34.05 8.55 -9.77
CA GLU A 188 33.37 9.19 -8.63
C GLU A 188 32.59 10.45 -9.08
N ALA A 189 33.17 11.27 -9.96
CA ALA A 189 32.52 12.47 -10.47
C ALA A 189 31.23 12.16 -11.27
N TYR A 190 31.22 11.04 -12.01
CA TYR A 190 30.03 10.54 -12.69
C TYR A 190 28.90 10.26 -11.69
N TRP A 191 29.18 9.46 -10.67
CA TRP A 191 28.18 9.10 -9.66
C TRP A 191 27.63 10.33 -8.94
N GLN A 192 28.50 11.27 -8.55
CA GLN A 192 28.09 12.54 -7.95
C GLN A 192 27.20 13.39 -8.88
N GLN A 193 27.41 13.33 -10.19
CA GLN A 193 26.53 14.00 -11.16
C GLN A 193 25.16 13.30 -11.24
N VAL A 194 25.13 11.96 -11.26
CA VAL A 194 23.90 11.17 -11.27
C VAL A 194 23.05 11.45 -10.04
N TYR A 195 23.65 11.43 -8.85
CA TYR A 195 22.95 11.67 -7.58
C TYR A 195 22.42 13.10 -7.48
N ARG A 196 23.20 14.10 -7.92
CA ARG A 196 22.72 15.49 -8.01
C ARG A 196 21.52 15.61 -8.95
N LYS A 197 21.57 15.00 -10.14
CA LYS A 197 20.45 15.00 -11.09
C LYS A 197 19.19 14.37 -10.48
N ILE A 198 19.32 13.23 -9.81
CA ILE A 198 18.20 12.55 -9.13
C ILE A 198 17.60 13.46 -8.06
N LYS A 199 18.44 14.02 -7.18
CA LYS A 199 17.98 14.84 -6.06
C LYS A 199 17.31 16.14 -6.52
N THR A 200 17.98 16.89 -7.42
CA THR A 200 17.43 18.14 -7.96
C THR A 200 16.11 17.91 -8.69
N TRP A 201 16.02 16.85 -9.50
CA TRP A 201 14.78 16.53 -10.19
C TRP A 201 13.67 16.13 -9.21
N TYR A 202 13.99 15.31 -8.21
CA TYR A 202 13.03 14.86 -7.21
C TYR A 202 12.44 16.03 -6.42
N ASP A 203 13.30 16.89 -5.88
CA ASP A 203 12.89 18.08 -5.11
C ASP A 203 12.00 19.02 -5.94
N ALA A 204 12.22 19.07 -7.27
CA ALA A 204 11.47 19.94 -8.17
C ALA A 204 10.16 19.33 -8.70
N LYS A 205 10.01 18.00 -8.69
CA LYS A 205 8.90 17.29 -9.37
C LYS A 205 8.00 16.48 -8.45
N VAL A 206 8.42 16.21 -7.22
CA VAL A 206 7.67 15.39 -6.27
C VAL A 206 7.26 16.23 -5.07
N SER A 207 5.98 16.64 -5.02
CA SER A 207 5.37 17.31 -3.87
C SER A 207 4.43 16.35 -3.13
N TRP A 208 4.72 16.11 -1.85
CA TRP A 208 3.89 15.24 -1.00
C TRP A 208 2.66 15.92 -0.43
N GLU A 209 2.47 17.21 -0.70
CA GLU A 209 1.19 17.90 -0.47
C GLU A 209 0.15 17.50 -1.53
N GLU A 210 0.61 17.10 -2.72
CA GLU A 210 -0.25 16.74 -3.87
C GLU A 210 -0.31 15.22 -4.09
N ILE A 211 0.73 14.49 -3.69
CA ILE A 211 0.86 13.05 -3.95
C ILE A 211 0.46 12.25 -2.70
N GLU A 212 -0.72 11.63 -2.75
CA GLU A 212 -1.19 10.74 -1.68
C GLU A 212 -0.46 9.38 -1.68
N HIS A 213 -0.13 8.87 -2.88
CA HIS A 213 0.56 7.60 -3.06
C HIS A 213 1.46 7.64 -4.30
N LEU A 214 2.62 6.99 -4.24
CA LEU A 214 3.59 6.92 -5.33
C LEU A 214 3.86 5.46 -5.75
N SER A 215 3.56 5.13 -7.00
CA SER A 215 3.92 3.85 -7.63
C SER A 215 5.21 4.03 -8.43
N VAL A 216 6.27 3.31 -8.03
CA VAL A 216 7.63 3.49 -8.56
C VAL A 216 8.03 2.31 -9.43
N PHE A 217 8.36 2.59 -10.68
CA PHE A 217 8.99 1.66 -11.61
C PHE A 217 10.38 2.18 -11.96
N ALA A 218 11.40 1.37 -11.70
CA ALA A 218 12.78 1.81 -11.83
C ALA A 218 13.64 0.70 -12.46
N LEU A 219 14.49 1.07 -13.42
CA LEU A 219 15.39 0.13 -14.10
C LEU A 219 16.72 0.82 -14.45
N GLY A 220 17.85 0.22 -14.06
CA GLY A 220 19.16 0.80 -14.32
C GLY A 220 20.26 0.29 -13.39
N LYS A 221 21.27 1.14 -13.15
CA LYS A 221 22.43 0.86 -12.29
C LYS A 221 21.99 0.84 -10.84
N ILE A 222 22.33 -0.25 -10.13
CA ILE A 222 21.93 -0.47 -8.74
C ILE A 222 22.22 0.72 -7.80
N PRO A 223 23.39 1.38 -7.85
CA PRO A 223 23.66 2.53 -6.98
C PRO A 223 22.71 3.71 -7.23
N ALA A 224 22.34 3.98 -8.48
CA ALA A 224 21.39 5.04 -8.82
C ALA A 224 19.96 4.69 -8.37
N LEU A 225 19.56 3.41 -8.47
CA LEU A 225 18.28 2.92 -7.95
C LEU A 225 18.21 3.02 -6.43
N ALA A 226 19.29 2.63 -5.73
CA ALA A 226 19.39 2.79 -4.28
C ALA A 226 19.37 4.26 -3.88
N TYR A 227 20.09 5.13 -4.58
CA TYR A 227 20.04 6.56 -4.27
C TYR A 227 18.65 7.17 -4.51
N LEU A 228 17.94 6.79 -5.59
CA LEU A 228 16.54 7.17 -5.78
C LEU A 228 15.68 6.75 -4.58
N GLY A 229 15.83 5.49 -4.14
CA GLY A 229 15.15 4.99 -2.95
C GLY A 229 15.43 5.82 -1.71
N HIS A 230 16.71 6.16 -1.47
CA HIS A 230 17.12 6.99 -0.35
C HIS A 230 16.44 8.37 -0.36
N VAL A 231 16.38 9.02 -1.53
CA VAL A 231 15.72 10.32 -1.69
C VAL A 231 14.20 10.23 -1.47
N ILE A 232 13.57 9.12 -1.86
CA ILE A 232 12.15 8.86 -1.61
C ILE A 232 11.86 8.65 -0.12
N GLY A 233 12.70 7.88 0.56
CA GLY A 233 12.54 7.52 1.98
C GLY A 233 11.49 6.44 2.27
N ASP A 234 11.34 6.10 3.55
CA ASP A 234 10.46 5.03 4.05
C ASP A 234 9.17 5.53 4.74
N ALA A 235 9.12 6.79 5.17
CA ALA A 235 7.97 7.35 5.90
C ALA A 235 6.71 7.61 5.05
N ARG A 236 6.74 7.27 3.76
CA ARG A 236 5.76 7.73 2.75
C ARG A 236 5.02 6.57 2.11
N ALA A 237 3.79 6.83 1.66
CA ALA A 237 2.95 5.85 0.96
C ALA A 237 3.48 5.57 -0.45
N VAL A 238 4.41 4.63 -0.54
CA VAL A 238 5.12 4.27 -1.78
C VAL A 238 5.01 2.78 -2.00
N GLN A 239 4.70 2.40 -3.24
CA GLN A 239 4.72 1.02 -3.72
C GLN A 239 5.75 0.92 -4.84
N VAL A 240 6.81 0.15 -4.62
CA VAL A 240 7.79 -0.15 -5.66
C VAL A 240 7.31 -1.39 -6.42
N PHE A 241 7.38 -1.35 -7.74
CA PHE A 241 6.99 -2.45 -8.62
C PHE A 241 8.22 -3.11 -9.25
N ASN A 242 8.10 -4.41 -9.54
CA ASN A 242 9.15 -5.11 -10.26
C ASN A 242 9.16 -4.71 -11.74
N VAL A 243 10.36 -4.72 -12.32
CA VAL A 243 10.57 -4.62 -13.77
C VAL A 243 11.32 -5.88 -14.17
N SER A 244 10.68 -6.71 -14.98
CA SER A 244 11.24 -7.96 -15.50
C SER A 244 11.31 -7.88 -17.01
N ASN A 245 12.41 -8.36 -17.61
CA ASN A 245 12.65 -8.31 -19.04
C ASN A 245 12.41 -6.91 -19.66
N SER A 246 12.80 -5.86 -18.92
CA SER A 246 12.59 -4.45 -19.29
C SER A 246 11.12 -3.98 -19.33
N SER A 247 10.18 -4.75 -18.77
CA SER A 247 8.76 -4.41 -18.73
C SER A 247 8.25 -4.30 -17.28
N PRO A 248 7.54 -3.21 -16.92
CA PRO A 248 6.75 -3.11 -15.69
C PRO A 248 5.88 -4.34 -15.45
N GLN A 249 5.93 -4.90 -14.23
CA GLN A 249 5.16 -6.09 -13.88
C GLN A 249 4.03 -5.75 -12.91
N LYS A 250 2.86 -6.34 -13.12
CA LYS A 250 1.80 -6.40 -12.11
C LYS A 250 2.19 -7.38 -11.01
N TRP A 251 1.92 -7.03 -9.75
CA TRP A 251 2.07 -7.97 -8.65
C TRP A 251 1.01 -9.07 -8.69
N GLN A 252 1.42 -10.31 -8.45
CA GLN A 252 0.51 -11.42 -8.19
C GLN A 252 -0.11 -11.30 -6.80
N ASP A 253 -1.34 -11.80 -6.64
CA ASP A 253 -2.10 -11.72 -5.38
C ASP A 253 -1.41 -12.40 -4.20
N ALA A 254 -0.62 -13.45 -4.48
CA ALA A 254 0.07 -14.23 -3.46
C ALA A 254 1.50 -14.58 -3.87
N ALA A 255 2.39 -14.61 -2.87
CA ALA A 255 3.74 -15.14 -3.05
C ALA A 255 3.71 -16.67 -3.21
N PRO A 256 4.73 -17.27 -3.87
CA PRO A 256 4.86 -18.72 -3.93
C PRO A 256 4.90 -19.34 -2.53
N ALA A 257 4.20 -20.48 -2.36
CA ALA A 257 4.11 -21.15 -1.07
C ALA A 257 5.51 -21.53 -0.51
N GLY A 258 5.75 -21.21 0.75
CA GLY A 258 7.03 -21.44 1.43
C GLY A 258 8.21 -20.67 0.80
N PHE A 259 7.96 -19.49 0.23
CA PHE A 259 9.05 -18.58 -0.12
C PHE A 259 9.69 -18.00 1.15
N GLU A 260 11.01 -18.08 1.23
CA GLU A 260 11.77 -17.54 2.36
C GLU A 260 13.15 -17.07 1.91
N TYR A 261 13.68 -16.09 2.63
CA TYR A 261 15.07 -15.66 2.54
C TYR A 261 15.90 -16.43 3.56
N VAL A 262 17.12 -16.80 3.16
CA VAL A 262 18.12 -17.37 4.06
C VAL A 262 19.01 -16.23 4.53
N GLU A 263 19.02 -15.97 5.83
CA GLU A 263 19.92 -15.03 6.48
C GLU A 263 21.07 -15.79 7.14
N THR A 264 22.30 -15.50 6.72
CA THR A 264 23.51 -15.98 7.38
C THR A 264 24.09 -14.80 8.17
N PRO A 265 23.95 -14.80 9.51
CA PRO A 265 24.50 -13.75 10.37
C PRO A 265 26.02 -13.61 10.18
N PRO A 266 26.61 -12.48 10.63
CA PRO A 266 27.98 -12.18 10.36
C PRO A 266 28.93 -13.17 11.04
N GLU A 267 29.77 -13.83 10.24
CA GLU A 267 30.93 -14.58 10.72
C GLU A 267 32.20 -13.76 10.40
N GLY A 268 33.00 -13.41 11.41
CA GLY A 268 34.21 -12.59 11.20
C GLY A 268 34.80 -11.98 12.47
N ALA A 269 36.04 -11.50 12.38
CA ALA A 269 36.94 -11.22 13.50
C ALA A 269 36.38 -10.24 14.55
N ALA A 270 36.41 -10.66 15.82
CA ALA A 270 36.10 -9.80 16.96
C ALA A 270 36.88 -8.48 16.88
N GLY A 271 36.18 -7.35 16.92
CA GLY A 271 36.76 -6.01 16.91
C GLY A 271 36.85 -5.31 15.55
N THR A 272 36.40 -5.93 14.46
CA THR A 272 36.25 -5.21 13.17
C THR A 272 35.11 -4.18 13.23
N LYS A 273 35.23 -3.09 12.47
CA LYS A 273 34.16 -2.11 12.23
C LYS A 273 33.56 -2.22 10.84
N ASP A 274 34.15 -3.03 9.97
CA ASP A 274 33.69 -3.25 8.62
C ASP A 274 32.83 -4.51 8.55
N VAL A 275 31.66 -4.39 7.94
CA VAL A 275 30.75 -5.52 7.70
C VAL A 275 30.42 -5.60 6.22
N LEU A 276 30.70 -6.73 5.60
CA LEU A 276 30.27 -7.06 4.26
C LEU A 276 28.85 -7.64 4.31
N LEU A 277 27.87 -6.90 3.79
CA LEU A 277 26.51 -7.38 3.58
C LEU A 277 26.31 -7.80 2.11
N LYS A 278 26.28 -9.10 1.87
CA LYS A 278 25.99 -9.69 0.56
C LYS A 278 24.48 -9.86 0.37
N LEU A 279 23.95 -9.32 -0.72
CA LEU A 279 22.56 -9.55 -1.14
C LEU A 279 22.55 -10.44 -2.39
N SER A 280 22.50 -11.76 -2.16
CA SER A 280 22.62 -12.81 -3.18
C SER A 280 21.25 -13.33 -3.63
N LEU A 281 20.44 -12.46 -4.25
CA LEU A 281 19.03 -12.75 -4.57
C LEU A 281 18.78 -13.13 -6.03
N SER A 282 19.55 -12.60 -6.96
CA SER A 282 19.50 -12.93 -8.41
C SER A 282 20.75 -13.65 -8.91
N GLY A 283 21.72 -13.90 -8.02
CA GLY A 283 22.96 -14.59 -8.30
C GLY A 283 23.85 -14.64 -7.06
N LYS A 284 24.89 -15.46 -7.10
CA LYS A 284 25.85 -15.61 -6.00
C LYS A 284 26.97 -14.57 -6.10
N VAL A 285 27.27 -13.91 -4.99
CA VAL A 285 28.43 -13.01 -4.85
C VAL A 285 29.63 -13.81 -4.33
N GLU A 286 30.58 -14.11 -5.21
CA GLU A 286 31.73 -14.96 -4.92
C GLU A 286 32.93 -14.15 -4.39
N PRO A 287 33.73 -14.69 -3.45
CA PRO A 287 34.90 -14.00 -2.88
C PRO A 287 35.87 -13.38 -3.88
N GLY A 288 36.10 -14.05 -5.02
CA GLY A 288 37.00 -13.54 -6.06
C GLY A 288 36.54 -12.24 -6.73
N GLN A 289 35.26 -11.85 -6.60
CA GLN A 289 34.69 -10.66 -7.23
C GLN A 289 34.97 -9.37 -6.43
N TYR A 290 35.27 -9.49 -5.13
CA TYR A 290 35.39 -8.35 -4.21
C TYR A 290 36.68 -8.36 -3.37
N ARG A 291 37.60 -9.32 -3.60
CA ARG A 291 38.93 -9.31 -3.00
C ARG A 291 39.66 -8.01 -3.36
N GLY A 292 40.17 -7.29 -2.35
CA GLY A 292 40.84 -6.00 -2.51
C GLY A 292 39.90 -4.79 -2.68
N VAL A 293 38.58 -5.01 -2.69
CA VAL A 293 37.56 -3.96 -2.83
C VAL A 293 36.88 -3.65 -1.49
N VAL A 294 36.73 -4.68 -0.66
CA VAL A 294 36.20 -4.63 0.70
C VAL A 294 37.32 -5.06 1.67
N PRO A 295 37.41 -4.49 2.89
CA PRO A 295 38.43 -4.88 3.86
C PRO A 295 38.47 -6.39 4.11
N GLU A 296 39.66 -7.00 4.11
CA GLU A 296 39.81 -8.47 4.20
C GLU A 296 39.30 -9.06 5.52
N HIS A 297 39.24 -8.24 6.58
CA HIS A 297 38.76 -8.62 7.90
C HIS A 297 37.31 -8.21 8.17
N ALA A 298 36.57 -7.80 7.14
CA ALA A 298 35.16 -7.46 7.29
C ALA A 298 34.34 -8.69 7.69
N ALA A 299 33.44 -8.55 8.67
CA ALA A 299 32.52 -9.62 9.03
C ALA A 299 31.49 -9.82 7.93
N VAL A 300 31.13 -11.07 7.59
CA VAL A 300 30.33 -11.35 6.39
C VAL A 300 28.91 -11.74 6.75
N TYR A 301 27.95 -10.85 6.50
CA TYR A 301 26.50 -11.11 6.56
C TYR A 301 25.99 -11.43 5.15
N GLU A 302 25.15 -12.44 4.99
CA GLU A 302 24.49 -12.73 3.72
C GLU A 302 22.96 -12.83 3.84
N ILE A 303 22.26 -12.20 2.91
CA ILE A 303 20.84 -12.46 2.64
C ILE A 303 20.75 -13.07 1.24
N ALA A 304 20.23 -14.29 1.15
CA ALA A 304 20.11 -15.03 -0.09
C ALA A 304 18.69 -15.55 -0.31
N ASN A 305 18.32 -15.80 -1.57
CA ASN A 305 17.16 -16.65 -1.83
C ASN A 305 17.48 -18.09 -1.44
N HIS A 306 16.50 -18.78 -0.86
CA HIS A 306 16.61 -20.23 -0.65
C HIS A 306 16.98 -20.91 -2.00
N PRO A 307 17.90 -21.90 -2.03
CA PRO A 307 18.40 -22.52 -3.27
C PRO A 307 17.33 -22.93 -4.28
N ARG A 308 16.19 -23.42 -3.79
CA ARG A 308 15.01 -23.81 -4.60
C ARG A 308 14.35 -22.66 -5.39
N HIS A 309 14.66 -21.40 -5.06
CA HIS A 309 14.05 -20.18 -5.60
C HIS A 309 15.06 -19.27 -6.34
N GLN A 310 16.23 -19.80 -6.72
CA GLN A 310 17.29 -19.03 -7.43
C GLN A 310 17.03 -18.85 -8.94
N GLN A 311 15.77 -18.96 -9.37
CA GLN A 311 15.39 -18.83 -10.78
C GLN A 311 15.35 -17.36 -11.20
N LEU A 312 15.55 -17.07 -12.48
CA LEU A 312 15.27 -15.74 -13.03
C LEU A 312 13.77 -15.41 -12.83
N ASN A 313 13.46 -14.15 -12.56
CA ASN A 313 12.08 -13.65 -12.40
C ASN A 313 11.31 -14.21 -11.19
N TRP A 314 12.00 -14.56 -10.09
CA TRP A 314 11.37 -15.05 -8.86
C TRP A 314 10.51 -14.01 -8.12
N LEU A 315 10.74 -12.71 -8.35
CA LEU A 315 10.07 -11.61 -7.66
C LEU A 315 8.75 -11.28 -8.36
N VAL A 316 7.68 -11.98 -7.99
CA VAL A 316 6.37 -11.94 -8.67
C VAL A 316 5.25 -11.37 -7.80
N ALA A 317 5.42 -11.33 -6.47
CA ALA A 317 4.44 -10.81 -5.53
C ALA A 317 5.04 -9.71 -4.63
N GLU A 318 4.24 -8.69 -4.32
CA GLU A 318 4.65 -7.58 -3.46
C GLU A 318 5.09 -8.06 -2.07
N GLN A 319 4.46 -9.14 -1.58
CA GLN A 319 4.79 -9.74 -0.30
C GLN A 319 6.26 -10.19 -0.22
N GLN A 320 6.84 -10.70 -1.32
CA GLN A 320 8.25 -11.09 -1.35
C GLN A 320 9.16 -9.86 -1.17
N LEU A 321 8.83 -8.73 -1.81
CA LEU A 321 9.56 -7.47 -1.62
C LEU A 321 9.44 -6.95 -0.18
N LYS A 322 8.25 -7.04 0.41
CA LYS A 322 8.02 -6.69 1.83
C LYS A 322 8.77 -7.61 2.79
N ASP A 323 8.93 -8.89 2.46
CA ASP A 323 9.69 -9.81 3.30
C ASP A 323 11.19 -9.57 3.17
N PHE A 324 11.67 -9.14 2.00
CA PHE A 324 13.03 -8.64 1.83
C PHE A 324 13.28 -7.41 2.71
N THR A 325 12.40 -6.40 2.70
CA THR A 325 12.62 -5.18 3.50
C THR A 325 12.70 -5.49 4.99
N LYS A 326 11.88 -6.43 5.48
CA LYS A 326 11.98 -6.92 6.87
C LYS A 326 13.32 -7.62 7.14
N ALA A 327 13.78 -8.50 6.25
CA ALA A 327 15.07 -9.19 6.40
C ALA A 327 16.24 -8.19 6.38
N TYR A 328 16.21 -7.24 5.45
CA TYR A 328 17.22 -6.18 5.34
C TYR A 328 17.27 -5.31 6.60
N GLN A 329 16.12 -4.87 7.12
CA GLN A 329 16.04 -4.11 8.37
C GLN A 329 16.55 -4.90 9.58
N ARG A 330 16.24 -6.20 9.66
CA ARG A 330 16.80 -7.08 10.70
C ARG A 330 18.32 -7.17 10.60
N ALA A 331 18.86 -7.33 9.39
CA ALA A 331 20.31 -7.36 9.16
C ALA A 331 20.98 -6.06 9.59
N LEU A 332 20.46 -4.90 9.16
CA LEU A 332 20.98 -3.59 9.60
C LEU A 332 20.94 -3.43 11.13
N SER A 333 19.84 -3.84 11.76
CA SER A 333 19.69 -3.78 13.22
C SER A 333 20.65 -4.74 13.96
N ALA A 334 20.87 -5.94 13.41
CA ALA A 334 21.82 -6.90 13.96
C ALA A 334 23.25 -6.37 13.86
N ILE A 335 23.62 -5.82 12.70
CA ILE A 335 24.92 -5.21 12.46
C ILE A 335 25.16 -4.04 13.42
N GLN A 336 24.19 -3.14 13.54
CA GLN A 336 24.29 -2.00 14.48
C GLN A 336 24.46 -2.47 15.93
N ARG A 337 23.72 -3.49 16.35
CA ARG A 337 23.78 -4.03 17.73
C ARG A 337 25.13 -4.68 18.03
N GLU A 338 25.73 -5.35 17.05
CA GLU A 338 26.94 -6.15 17.23
C GLU A 338 28.23 -5.35 16.99
N PHE A 339 28.25 -4.48 15.98
CA PHE A 339 29.45 -3.75 15.54
C PHE A 339 29.44 -2.25 15.93
N GLY A 340 28.29 -1.73 16.37
CA GLY A 340 28.12 -0.34 16.79
C GLY A 340 27.58 0.59 15.69
N GLN A 341 27.25 1.83 16.08
CA GLN A 341 26.76 2.85 15.13
C GLN A 341 27.85 3.42 14.22
N ASP A 342 29.11 3.31 14.64
CA ASP A 342 30.30 3.73 13.90
C ASP A 342 30.80 2.67 12.89
N ALA A 343 30.09 1.55 12.75
CA ALA A 343 30.40 0.53 11.76
C ALA A 343 30.26 1.05 10.31
N THR A 344 30.96 0.41 9.38
CA THR A 344 30.81 0.62 7.94
C THR A 344 30.25 -0.64 7.31
N ILE A 345 29.10 -0.53 6.64
CA ILE A 345 28.45 -1.64 5.96
C ILE A 345 28.76 -1.57 4.47
N HIS A 346 29.52 -2.52 3.96
CA HIS A 346 29.83 -2.71 2.54
C HIS A 346 28.77 -3.59 1.90
N VAL A 347 27.92 -3.03 1.03
CA VAL A 347 26.81 -3.75 0.40
C VAL A 347 27.18 -4.15 -1.01
N LEU A 348 27.27 -5.46 -1.25
CA LEU A 348 27.43 -6.06 -2.56
C LEU A 348 26.10 -6.67 -3.01
N THR A 349 25.68 -6.34 -4.23
CA THR A 349 24.33 -6.62 -4.70
C THR A 349 24.32 -7.52 -5.93
N ALA A 350 23.54 -8.59 -5.85
CA ALA A 350 22.98 -9.33 -6.97
C ALA A 350 21.47 -9.39 -6.74
N VAL A 351 20.76 -8.33 -7.13
CA VAL A 351 19.35 -8.12 -6.77
C VAL A 351 18.51 -7.62 -7.95
N PRO A 352 17.19 -7.87 -7.97
CA PRO A 352 16.26 -7.18 -8.87
C PRO A 352 16.24 -5.66 -8.67
N ALA A 353 15.84 -4.90 -9.69
CA ALA A 353 15.81 -3.44 -9.64
C ALA A 353 14.90 -2.88 -8.51
N ALA A 354 13.75 -3.51 -8.27
CA ALA A 354 12.85 -3.13 -7.16
C ALA A 354 13.52 -3.26 -5.79
N VAL A 355 14.29 -4.35 -5.59
CA VAL A 355 15.07 -4.55 -4.36
C VAL A 355 16.13 -3.46 -4.21
N ALA A 356 16.81 -3.08 -5.29
CA ALA A 356 17.79 -1.99 -5.25
C ALA A 356 17.19 -0.66 -4.79
N VAL A 357 15.96 -0.33 -5.22
CA VAL A 357 15.24 0.85 -4.72
C VAL A 357 14.96 0.72 -3.22
N GLU A 358 14.48 -0.44 -2.77
CA GLU A 358 14.16 -0.68 -1.36
C GLU A 358 15.39 -0.63 -0.44
N ILE A 359 16.57 -1.07 -0.89
CA ILE A 359 17.84 -0.91 -0.14
C ILE A 359 18.05 0.54 0.30
N GLY A 360 17.82 1.47 -0.63
CA GLY A 360 17.94 2.90 -0.37
C GLY A 360 16.83 3.45 0.50
N ARG A 361 15.57 3.08 0.20
CA ARG A 361 14.41 3.56 0.96
C ARG A 361 14.52 3.22 2.43
N MET A 362 15.01 2.02 2.75
CA MET A 362 15.11 1.53 4.12
C MET A 362 16.31 2.11 4.89
N TYR A 363 17.17 2.92 4.27
CA TYR A 363 18.27 3.57 4.95
C TYR A 363 17.80 4.80 5.76
N ARG A 364 18.12 4.81 7.07
CA ARG A 364 17.82 5.91 7.99
C ARG A 364 19.12 6.55 8.48
N PRO A 365 19.47 7.77 8.03
CA PRO A 365 20.75 8.40 8.33
C PRO A 365 21.08 8.52 9.83
N ASN A 366 20.06 8.75 10.66
CA ASN A 366 20.24 8.95 12.11
C ASN A 366 20.16 7.65 12.93
N SER A 367 19.92 6.51 12.28
CA SER A 367 19.71 5.23 12.97
C SER A 367 20.65 4.15 12.51
N HIS A 368 21.04 4.14 11.24
CA HIS A 368 21.86 3.09 10.66
C HIS A 368 23.32 3.55 10.47
N PRO A 369 24.30 2.64 10.63
CA PRO A 369 25.69 2.93 10.32
C PRO A 369 25.91 3.35 8.86
N GLN A 370 27.10 3.86 8.52
CA GLN A 370 27.40 4.23 7.14
C GLN A 370 27.24 3.01 6.21
N ILE A 371 26.62 3.22 5.04
CA ILE A 371 26.47 2.19 4.01
C ILE A 371 27.25 2.58 2.75
N LYS A 372 28.15 1.70 2.31
CA LYS A 372 28.89 1.78 1.06
C LYS A 372 28.32 0.78 0.06
N ILE A 373 27.67 1.24 -1.01
CA ILE A 373 27.08 0.38 -2.04
C ILE A 373 27.99 0.33 -3.26
N TYR A 374 28.28 -0.89 -3.71
CA TYR A 374 29.19 -1.15 -4.82
C TYR A 374 28.44 -1.43 -6.12
N HIS A 375 28.99 -0.95 -7.23
CA HIS A 375 28.54 -1.28 -8.58
C HIS A 375 29.30 -2.49 -9.11
N CYS A 376 28.62 -3.41 -9.80
CA CYS A 376 29.24 -4.58 -10.42
C CYS A 376 29.18 -4.49 -11.94
N VAL A 377 30.34 -4.51 -12.59
CA VAL A 377 30.47 -4.57 -14.05
C VAL A 377 31.44 -5.68 -14.40
N GLY A 378 31.03 -6.63 -15.25
CA GLY A 378 31.90 -7.73 -15.66
C GLY A 378 32.44 -8.57 -14.48
N LYS A 379 31.62 -8.78 -13.44
CA LYS A 379 31.97 -9.50 -12.20
C LYS A 379 33.03 -8.81 -11.31
N LYS A 380 33.31 -7.51 -11.53
CA LYS A 380 34.18 -6.71 -10.68
C LYS A 380 33.38 -5.64 -9.96
N PHE A 381 33.59 -5.50 -8.66
CA PHE A 381 32.94 -4.48 -7.85
C PHE A 381 33.80 -3.22 -7.71
N SER A 382 33.17 -2.05 -7.74
CA SER A 382 33.76 -0.75 -7.41
C SER A 382 32.81 0.06 -6.54
N LEU A 383 33.34 0.88 -5.62
CA LEU A 383 32.52 1.74 -4.78
C LEU A 383 31.81 2.78 -5.67
N ALA A 384 30.51 2.99 -5.45
CA ALA A 384 29.72 3.90 -6.26
C ALA A 384 28.84 4.85 -5.43
N LEU A 385 28.38 4.43 -4.25
CA LEU A 385 27.52 5.23 -3.39
C LEU A 385 27.92 5.06 -1.93
N THR A 386 27.97 6.18 -1.20
CA THR A 386 28.05 6.20 0.26
C THR A 386 26.82 6.89 0.82
N LEU A 387 26.12 6.24 1.74
CA LEU A 387 24.98 6.78 2.48
C LEU A 387 25.39 6.97 3.95
N GLY A 388 25.29 8.21 4.43
CA GLY A 388 25.66 8.61 5.79
C GLY A 388 27.14 8.54 6.11
N GLY A 389 27.44 8.57 7.42
CA GLY A 389 28.77 8.78 7.99
C GLY A 389 29.07 10.26 8.27
N THR A 390 30.06 10.52 9.12
CA THR A 390 30.62 11.86 9.32
C THR A 390 31.48 12.22 8.11
N ALA A 391 31.18 13.36 7.48
CA ALA A 391 32.01 13.94 6.42
C ALA A 391 33.41 14.32 6.93
#